data_AF-A0A2T2TII6-F1
#
_entry.id   AF-A0A2T2TII6-F1
#
_cell.length_a   1.000
_cell.length_b   1.000
_cell.length_c   1.000
_cell.angle_alpha   90.00
_cell.angle_beta   90.00
_cell.angle_gamma   90.00
#
_symmetry.space_group_name_H-M   'P 1'
#
loop_
_entity.id
_entity.type
_entity.pdbx_description
1 polymer ?
#
loop_
_entity_poly.entity_id
_entity_poly.type
_entity_poly.pdbx_seq_one_letter_code
_entity_poly.pdbx_strand_id
1 'polypeptide(L)'
;MRHLRSPLLLLLAAALTVVSLTACQTAEETAEEAYDEASEELSDLFGDEDEYLAVEIGDTEASGSVTGVARFGYDDDDGETVVQGRVQGLAPGLHGLHVHENGSCAMQSGTPAGGAGGHYNPDGTPHGAPDDDADERHVGDFGNIRADDDGVATFQFSYQRDEEDFGALEDRALIVHGGRDDLRSQPSGDAGARKACGMVTDPGDVDDAMLDDMDDDM
;
A
#
# COMPACT_ATOMS: atom_id res chain seq x y z
N MET A 1 91.12 29.16 2.21
CA MET A 1 91.68 27.79 2.30
C MET A 1 90.73 26.95 3.14
N ARG A 2 90.36 25.76 2.62
CA ARG A 2 89.68 24.62 3.30
C ARG A 2 88.17 24.84 3.55
N HIS A 3 87.29 24.15 2.79
CA HIS A 3 86.78 22.78 3.02
C HIS A 3 85.91 22.71 4.29
N LEU A 4 84.75 22.04 4.41
CA LEU A 4 83.85 21.24 3.58
C LEU A 4 82.75 20.78 4.58
N ARG A 5 81.57 20.38 4.08
CA ARG A 5 80.57 19.48 4.70
C ARG A 5 79.55 20.05 5.69
N SER A 6 78.31 20.08 5.20
CA SER A 6 77.09 19.83 5.96
C SER A 6 77.05 18.38 6.47
N PRO A 7 76.36 18.12 7.60
CA PRO A 7 75.32 17.11 7.51
C PRO A 7 74.00 17.56 8.17
N LEU A 8 72.96 17.38 7.36
CA LEU A 8 71.58 17.03 7.68
C LEU A 8 71.36 16.49 9.11
N LEU A 9 70.57 17.20 9.91
CA LEU A 9 69.92 16.65 11.11
C LEU A 9 68.40 16.76 10.94
N LEU A 10 67.75 15.60 10.83
CA LEU A 10 66.30 15.43 10.93
C LEU A 10 65.82 15.88 12.31
N LEU A 11 64.80 16.73 12.35
CA LEU A 11 63.95 16.94 13.54
C LEU A 11 62.54 16.45 13.19
N LEU A 12 62.16 15.34 13.81
CA LEU A 12 60.82 14.73 13.77
C LEU A 12 59.81 15.71 14.39
N ALA A 13 58.81 16.14 13.61
CA ALA A 13 57.60 16.76 14.14
C ALA A 13 56.62 15.63 14.52
N ALA A 14 56.33 15.49 15.82
CA ALA A 14 55.23 14.64 16.29
C ALA A 14 53.91 15.38 16.03
N ALA A 15 53.23 15.03 14.93
CA ALA A 15 51.86 15.45 14.69
C ALA A 15 50.92 14.59 15.55
N LEU A 16 50.32 15.20 16.56
CA LEU A 16 49.23 14.60 17.33
C LEU A 16 47.97 14.65 16.46
N THR A 17 47.68 13.56 15.75
CA THR A 17 46.43 13.39 15.01
C THR A 17 45.31 13.14 16.01
N VAL A 18 44.41 14.11 16.15
CA VAL A 18 43.09 13.90 16.75
C VAL A 18 42.34 12.97 15.80
N VAL A 19 42.10 11.74 16.23
CA VAL A 19 41.24 10.79 15.53
C VAL A 19 39.81 11.24 15.81
N SER A 20 39.17 11.87 14.82
CA SER A 20 37.74 12.09 14.84
C SER A 20 37.05 10.72 14.82
N LEU A 21 36.31 10.40 15.88
CA LEU A 21 35.38 9.27 15.93
C LEU A 21 34.17 9.63 15.06
N THR A 22 34.31 9.52 13.74
CA THR A 22 33.15 9.42 12.85
C THR A 22 32.64 7.99 12.91
N ALA A 23 31.37 7.87 13.28
CA ALA A 23 30.63 6.65 13.56
C ALA A 23 30.77 5.60 12.45
N CYS A 24 31.07 4.37 12.83
CA CYS A 24 30.68 3.19 12.07
C CYS A 24 29.22 2.93 12.42
N GLN A 25 28.29 3.57 11.71
CA GLN A 25 26.91 3.09 11.71
C GLN A 25 26.87 1.89 10.78
N THR A 26 26.35 0.77 11.27
CA THR A 26 26.30 -0.48 10.51
C THR A 26 25.05 -0.49 9.62
N ALA A 27 25.09 -1.23 8.51
CA ALA A 27 23.96 -1.33 7.58
C ALA A 27 22.68 -1.91 8.24
N GLU A 28 22.86 -2.65 9.33
CA GLU A 28 21.76 -3.18 10.16
C GLU A 28 21.12 -2.06 11.00
N GLU A 29 21.93 -1.19 11.63
CA GLU A 29 21.44 -0.01 12.36
C GLU A 29 20.68 0.97 11.46
N THR A 30 21.16 1.19 10.24
CA THR A 30 20.47 2.07 9.27
C THR A 30 19.17 1.46 8.74
N ALA A 31 19.06 0.13 8.73
CA ALA A 31 17.84 -0.55 8.31
C ALA A 31 16.80 -0.58 9.42
N GLU A 32 17.22 -0.69 10.69
CA GLU A 32 16.33 -0.52 11.83
C GLU A 32 15.83 0.93 11.94
N GLU A 33 16.70 1.94 11.82
CA GLU A 33 16.27 3.35 11.86
C GLU A 33 15.25 3.66 10.74
N ALA A 34 15.48 3.19 9.52
CA ALA A 34 14.53 3.38 8.42
C ALA A 34 13.21 2.62 8.60
N TYR A 35 13.22 1.49 9.31
CA TYR A 35 12.01 0.75 9.64
C TYR A 35 11.22 1.41 10.77
N ASP A 36 11.90 1.93 11.79
CA ASP A 36 11.28 2.70 12.88
C ASP A 36 10.62 3.96 12.32
N GLU A 37 11.32 4.71 11.46
CA GLU A 37 10.76 5.91 10.80
C GLU A 37 9.52 5.56 9.95
N ALA A 38 9.59 4.53 9.10
CA ALA A 38 8.44 4.11 8.29
C ALA A 38 7.27 3.57 9.14
N SER A 39 7.57 2.97 10.29
CA SER A 39 6.55 2.50 11.23
C SER A 39 5.89 3.66 11.97
N GLU A 40 6.64 4.70 12.32
CA GLU A 40 6.10 5.92 12.93
C GLU A 40 5.21 6.66 11.92
N GLU A 41 5.63 6.77 10.65
CA GLU A 41 4.81 7.41 9.60
C GLU A 41 3.47 6.69 9.38
N LEU A 42 3.47 5.34 9.30
CA LEU A 42 2.23 4.57 9.20
C LEU A 42 1.38 4.66 10.46
N SER A 43 2.01 4.73 11.64
CA SER A 43 1.31 4.93 12.91
C SER A 43 0.67 6.31 13.00
N ASP A 44 1.30 7.34 12.44
CA ASP A 44 0.72 8.68 12.40
C ASP A 44 -0.43 8.72 11.37
N LEU A 45 -0.23 8.11 10.20
CA LEU A 45 -1.23 8.05 9.12
C LEU A 45 -2.52 7.29 9.49
N PHE A 46 -2.42 6.27 10.33
CA PHE A 46 -3.55 5.44 10.78
C PHE A 46 -3.84 5.57 12.27
N GLY A 47 -3.21 6.54 12.95
CA GLY A 47 -3.35 6.75 14.39
C GLY A 47 -4.52 7.65 14.77
N ASP A 48 -5.02 8.45 13.82
CA ASP A 48 -6.20 9.30 13.99
C ASP A 48 -7.38 8.74 13.18
N GLU A 49 -8.41 8.32 13.90
CA GLU A 49 -9.66 7.75 13.35
C GLU A 49 -10.45 8.72 12.45
N ASP A 50 -10.13 10.02 12.44
CA ASP A 50 -10.72 11.02 11.55
C ASP A 50 -9.93 11.21 10.21
N GLU A 51 -8.79 10.54 10.02
CA GLU A 51 -7.83 10.85 8.93
C GLU A 51 -7.66 9.72 7.89
N TYR A 52 -8.26 8.54 8.14
CA TYR A 52 -8.19 7.40 7.22
C TYR A 52 -9.56 6.81 6.92
N LEU A 53 -9.66 6.09 5.80
CA LEU A 53 -10.84 5.32 5.43
C LEU A 53 -10.59 3.84 5.67
N ALA A 54 -11.64 3.07 5.95
CA ALA A 54 -11.56 1.63 6.17
C ALA A 54 -12.65 0.87 5.40
N VAL A 55 -12.41 -0.44 5.25
CA VAL A 55 -13.33 -1.36 4.58
C VAL A 55 -13.34 -2.70 5.31
N GLU A 56 -14.50 -3.13 5.79
CA GLU A 56 -14.74 -4.54 6.11
C GLU A 56 -15.06 -5.32 4.82
N ILE A 57 -14.23 -6.30 4.47
CA ILE A 57 -14.31 -7.06 3.22
C ILE A 57 -14.97 -8.41 3.49
N GLY A 58 -16.12 -8.66 2.85
CA GLY A 58 -16.87 -9.90 2.99
C GLY A 58 -17.04 -10.67 1.68
N ASP A 59 -17.20 -11.99 1.78
CA ASP A 59 -17.56 -12.86 0.65
C ASP A 59 -18.84 -12.37 -0.05
N THR A 60 -18.75 -12.21 -1.37
CA THR A 60 -19.90 -11.81 -2.21
C THR A 60 -20.88 -12.97 -2.44
N GLU A 61 -20.43 -14.20 -2.24
CA GLU A 61 -21.23 -15.40 -2.33
C GLU A 61 -21.65 -15.87 -0.94
N ALA A 62 -22.77 -16.60 -0.88
CA ALA A 62 -23.30 -17.13 0.38
C ALA A 62 -22.41 -18.22 1.03
N SER A 63 -21.22 -18.50 0.48
CA SER A 63 -20.23 -19.39 1.09
C SER A 63 -19.68 -18.83 2.40
N GLY A 64 -19.55 -17.50 2.52
CA GLY A 64 -18.96 -16.85 3.70
C GLY A 64 -17.50 -17.24 3.94
N SER A 65 -16.76 -17.58 2.88
CA SER A 65 -15.41 -18.12 2.97
C SER A 65 -14.31 -17.08 2.92
N VAL A 66 -14.61 -15.88 2.40
CA VAL A 66 -13.65 -14.77 2.30
C VAL A 66 -14.00 -13.70 3.33
N THR A 67 -13.00 -13.27 4.08
CA THR A 67 -13.09 -12.19 5.07
C THR A 67 -11.81 -11.37 5.03
N GLY A 68 -11.89 -10.09 5.31
CA GLY A 68 -10.72 -9.26 5.44
C GLY A 68 -11.04 -7.84 5.83
N VAL A 69 -10.01 -7.05 5.93
CA VAL A 69 -10.09 -5.61 6.19
C VAL A 69 -9.04 -4.90 5.35
N ALA A 70 -9.33 -3.66 4.98
CA ALA A 70 -8.36 -2.76 4.39
C ALA A 70 -8.56 -1.34 4.92
N ARG A 71 -7.49 -0.54 4.90
CA ARG A 71 -7.49 0.88 5.22
C ARG A 71 -6.73 1.71 4.20
N PHE A 72 -7.08 2.98 4.11
CA PHE A 72 -6.57 3.96 3.16
C PHE A 72 -6.22 5.23 3.92
N GLY A 73 -4.97 5.68 3.82
CA GLY A 73 -4.53 6.95 4.40
C GLY A 73 -3.92 7.82 3.31
N TYR A 74 -4.11 9.13 3.40
CA TYR A 74 -3.47 10.08 2.50
C TYR A 74 -2.20 10.64 3.13
N ASP A 75 -1.07 10.38 2.51
CA ASP A 75 0.22 10.93 2.88
C ASP A 75 0.38 12.32 2.24
N ASP A 76 0.20 13.37 3.05
CA ASP A 76 0.34 14.77 2.62
C ASP A 76 1.77 15.14 2.20
N ASP A 77 2.77 14.49 2.78
CA ASP A 77 4.18 14.83 2.56
C ASP A 77 4.64 14.31 1.18
N ASP A 78 4.22 13.11 0.81
CA ASP A 78 4.52 12.50 -0.49
C ASP A 78 3.43 12.76 -1.55
N GLY A 79 2.22 13.13 -1.14
CA GLY A 79 1.08 13.36 -2.04
C GLY A 79 0.57 12.06 -2.65
N GLU A 80 0.49 11.01 -1.84
CA GLU A 80 0.12 9.66 -2.26
C GLU A 80 -0.92 9.05 -1.30
N THR A 81 -1.73 8.12 -1.79
CA THR A 81 -2.58 7.31 -0.90
C THR A 81 -1.88 6.01 -0.57
N VAL A 82 -1.76 5.71 0.72
CA VAL A 82 -1.26 4.43 1.24
C VAL A 82 -2.46 3.50 1.48
N VAL A 83 -2.37 2.28 0.95
CA VAL A 83 -3.37 1.24 1.13
C VAL A 83 -2.75 0.07 1.86
N GLN A 84 -3.42 -0.38 2.91
CA GLN A 84 -3.04 -1.52 3.73
C GLN A 84 -4.21 -2.48 3.85
N GLY A 85 -3.95 -3.78 3.86
CA GLY A 85 -5.03 -4.75 4.05
C GLY A 85 -4.59 -6.18 4.23
N ARG A 86 -5.52 -6.97 4.75
CA ARG A 86 -5.40 -8.41 4.91
C ARG A 86 -6.70 -9.09 4.52
N VAL A 87 -6.62 -10.03 3.56
CA VAL A 87 -7.78 -10.80 3.08
C VAL A 87 -7.47 -12.28 3.15
N GLN A 88 -8.36 -13.06 3.73
CA GLN A 88 -8.22 -14.50 3.95
C GLN A 88 -9.30 -15.28 3.20
N GLY A 89 -9.03 -16.56 2.92
CA GLY A 89 -9.96 -17.45 2.24
C GLY A 89 -9.92 -17.36 0.71
N LEU A 90 -8.88 -16.75 0.15
CA LEU A 90 -8.64 -16.69 -1.28
C LEU A 90 -8.03 -18.00 -1.82
N ALA A 91 -8.05 -18.17 -3.14
CA ALA A 91 -7.24 -19.21 -3.76
C ALA A 91 -5.78 -18.73 -3.81
N PRO A 92 -4.76 -19.61 -3.70
CA PRO A 92 -3.37 -19.18 -3.85
C PRO A 92 -3.12 -18.53 -5.22
N GLY A 93 -2.49 -17.36 -5.24
CA GLY A 93 -2.17 -16.64 -6.47
C GLY A 93 -2.50 -15.15 -6.46
N LEU A 94 -2.61 -14.56 -7.66
CA LEU A 94 -2.91 -13.15 -7.85
C LEU A 94 -4.41 -12.91 -7.98
N HIS A 95 -4.89 -11.85 -7.35
CA HIS A 95 -6.28 -11.42 -7.32
C HIS A 95 -6.34 -9.93 -7.66
N GLY A 96 -7.15 -9.56 -8.66
CA GLY A 96 -7.41 -8.17 -8.98
C GLY A 96 -8.05 -7.43 -7.79
N LEU A 97 -7.61 -6.21 -7.52
CA LEU A 97 -8.16 -5.35 -6.46
C LEU A 97 -8.54 -4.01 -7.07
N HIS A 98 -9.81 -3.62 -6.94
CA HIS A 98 -10.31 -2.38 -7.52
C HIS A 98 -11.32 -1.68 -6.61
N VAL A 99 -11.30 -0.35 -6.63
CA VAL A 99 -12.41 0.47 -6.13
C VAL A 99 -13.43 0.65 -7.24
N HIS A 100 -14.69 0.46 -6.91
CA HIS A 100 -15.83 0.52 -7.81
C HIS A 100 -16.70 1.76 -7.54
N GLU A 101 -17.39 2.23 -8.57
CA GLU A 101 -18.02 3.55 -8.60
C GLU A 101 -19.15 3.76 -7.56
N ASN A 102 -19.84 2.69 -7.12
CA ASN A 102 -20.92 2.77 -6.14
C ASN A 102 -20.59 2.00 -4.85
N GLY A 103 -20.89 2.58 -3.69
CA GLY A 103 -20.89 1.91 -2.38
C GLY A 103 -22.01 0.89 -2.24
N SER A 104 -21.90 -0.24 -2.93
CA SER A 104 -22.89 -1.32 -2.83
C SER A 104 -22.32 -2.68 -3.19
N CYS A 105 -22.32 -3.59 -2.21
CA CYS A 105 -22.02 -5.01 -2.44
C CYS A 105 -23.25 -5.85 -2.83
N ALA A 106 -24.37 -5.20 -3.15
CA ALA A 106 -25.60 -5.90 -3.50
C ALA A 106 -25.47 -6.70 -4.80
N MET A 107 -26.10 -7.87 -4.84
CA MET A 107 -26.27 -8.61 -6.08
C MET A 107 -27.13 -7.80 -7.07
N GLN A 108 -26.66 -7.64 -8.29
CA GLN A 108 -27.41 -6.97 -9.35
C GLN A 108 -27.31 -7.76 -10.64
N SER A 109 -28.46 -7.97 -11.30
CA SER A 109 -28.55 -8.69 -12.58
C SER A 109 -27.89 -10.08 -12.59
N GLY A 110 -27.86 -10.76 -11.43
CA GLY A 110 -27.23 -12.08 -11.27
C GLY A 110 -25.72 -12.05 -11.06
N THR A 111 -25.11 -10.86 -10.93
CA THR A 111 -23.70 -10.67 -10.61
C THR A 111 -23.56 -10.38 -9.12
N PRO A 112 -22.81 -11.20 -8.35
CA PRO A 112 -22.42 -10.88 -6.97
C PRO A 112 -21.72 -9.53 -6.91
N ALA A 113 -22.06 -8.69 -5.93
CA ALA A 113 -21.62 -7.30 -5.86
C ALA A 113 -21.81 -6.48 -7.17
N GLY A 114 -22.78 -6.84 -8.00
CA GLY A 114 -23.08 -6.12 -9.24
C GLY A 114 -23.53 -4.67 -9.00
N GLY A 115 -24.12 -4.38 -7.83
CA GLY A 115 -24.52 -3.03 -7.43
C GLY A 115 -23.37 -2.03 -7.35
N ALA A 116 -22.13 -2.50 -7.20
CA ALA A 116 -20.93 -1.67 -7.15
C ALA A 116 -20.67 -0.94 -8.48
N GLY A 117 -21.23 -1.40 -9.59
CA GLY A 117 -20.98 -0.81 -10.91
C GLY A 117 -19.62 -1.16 -11.50
N GLY A 118 -19.08 -0.30 -12.36
CA GLY A 118 -17.74 -0.39 -12.93
C GLY A 118 -16.64 0.03 -11.96
N HIS A 119 -15.39 0.05 -12.42
CA HIS A 119 -14.28 0.63 -11.65
C HIS A 119 -14.53 2.13 -11.48
N TYR A 120 -14.08 2.70 -10.36
CA TYR A 120 -14.16 4.14 -10.16
C TYR A 120 -13.25 4.87 -11.15
N ASN A 121 -13.88 5.62 -12.06
CA ASN A 121 -13.22 6.27 -13.19
C ASN A 121 -13.90 7.62 -13.50
N PRO A 122 -13.62 8.66 -12.71
CA PRO A 122 -14.20 9.98 -12.93
C PRO A 122 -13.71 10.63 -14.24
N ASP A 123 -12.49 10.29 -14.68
CA ASP A 123 -11.80 10.92 -15.81
C ASP A 123 -12.13 10.30 -17.17
N GLY A 124 -12.80 9.14 -17.17
CA GLY A 124 -13.12 8.41 -18.40
C GLY A 124 -11.89 7.82 -19.10
N THR A 125 -10.87 7.47 -18.32
CA THR A 125 -9.64 6.81 -18.78
C THR A 125 -9.89 5.33 -19.09
N PRO A 126 -9.04 4.67 -19.89
CA PRO A 126 -9.07 3.21 -19.98
C PRO A 126 -8.57 2.57 -18.68
N HIS A 127 -8.90 1.29 -18.47
CA HIS A 127 -8.25 0.49 -17.42
C HIS A 127 -6.75 0.39 -17.68
N GLY A 128 -5.93 0.46 -16.63
CA GLY A 128 -4.46 0.46 -16.72
C GLY A 128 -3.75 -0.19 -15.54
N ALA A 129 -2.42 -0.29 -15.64
CA ALA A 129 -1.57 -0.83 -14.59
C ALA A 129 -1.33 0.21 -13.47
N PRO A 130 -1.07 -0.21 -12.22
CA PRO A 130 -0.73 0.72 -11.13
C PRO A 130 0.46 1.64 -11.44
N ASP A 131 1.43 1.14 -12.22
CA ASP A 131 2.65 1.85 -12.63
C ASP A 131 2.45 2.76 -13.86
N ASP A 132 1.28 2.75 -14.50
CA ASP A 132 0.96 3.71 -15.56
C ASP A 132 0.70 5.10 -14.94
N ASP A 133 0.89 6.15 -15.73
CA ASP A 133 0.63 7.53 -15.29
C ASP A 133 -0.81 7.62 -14.72
N ALA A 134 -0.97 8.29 -13.59
CA ALA A 134 -2.25 8.34 -12.86
C ALA A 134 -3.40 8.85 -13.76
N ASP A 135 -3.14 9.83 -14.61
CA ASP A 135 -4.11 10.40 -15.56
C ASP A 135 -4.46 9.48 -16.75
N GLU A 136 -3.80 8.33 -16.89
CA GLU A 136 -3.99 7.39 -18.01
C GLU A 136 -4.69 6.08 -17.61
N ARG A 137 -5.05 5.93 -16.33
CA ARG A 137 -5.72 4.74 -15.77
C ARG A 137 -6.91 5.12 -14.89
N HIS A 138 -7.77 4.16 -14.53
CA HIS A 138 -8.84 4.47 -13.58
C HIS A 138 -8.26 4.85 -12.21
N VAL A 139 -8.94 5.73 -11.47
CA VAL A 139 -8.62 6.04 -10.07
C VAL A 139 -8.66 4.79 -9.21
N GLY A 140 -9.67 3.93 -9.43
CA GLY A 140 -9.86 2.70 -8.67
C GLY A 140 -9.02 1.50 -9.11
N ASP A 141 -8.04 1.64 -10.03
CA ASP A 141 -7.21 0.51 -10.47
C ASP A 141 -6.02 0.29 -9.51
N PHE A 142 -6.08 -0.72 -8.62
CA PHE A 142 -4.95 -1.05 -7.74
C PHE A 142 -4.12 -2.25 -8.22
N GLY A 143 -4.52 -2.89 -9.32
CA GLY A 143 -3.82 -4.03 -9.89
C GLY A 143 -4.08 -5.30 -9.10
N ASN A 144 -3.03 -5.95 -8.57
CA ASN A 144 -3.16 -7.28 -7.96
C ASN A 144 -2.62 -7.34 -6.52
N ILE A 145 -3.38 -7.99 -5.64
CA ILE A 145 -2.88 -8.54 -4.38
C ILE A 145 -2.52 -10.02 -4.55
N ARG A 146 -1.65 -10.54 -3.67
CA ARG A 146 -1.17 -11.92 -3.76
C ARG A 146 -1.56 -12.71 -2.52
N ALA A 147 -2.41 -13.72 -2.71
CA ALA A 147 -2.68 -14.73 -1.70
C ALA A 147 -1.58 -15.80 -1.70
N ASP A 148 -1.13 -16.18 -0.51
CA ASP A 148 -0.18 -17.29 -0.29
C ASP A 148 -0.85 -18.67 -0.41
N ASP A 149 -0.11 -19.72 -0.08
CA ASP A 149 -0.59 -21.10 -0.15
C ASP A 149 -1.70 -21.42 0.88
N ASP A 150 -1.81 -20.61 1.93
CA ASP A 150 -2.86 -20.68 2.95
C ASP A 150 -4.10 -19.84 2.56
N GLY A 151 -4.04 -19.12 1.43
CA GLY A 151 -5.12 -18.28 0.93
C GLY A 151 -5.22 -16.93 1.61
N VAL A 152 -4.12 -16.45 2.20
CA VAL A 152 -4.02 -15.16 2.88
C VAL A 152 -3.23 -14.18 2.01
N ALA A 153 -3.80 -13.01 1.77
CA ALA A 153 -3.15 -11.89 1.12
C ALA A 153 -2.99 -10.75 2.13
N THR A 154 -1.76 -10.50 2.58
CA THR A 154 -1.36 -9.26 3.27
C THR A 154 -0.73 -8.33 2.25
N PHE A 155 -1.13 -7.07 2.23
CA PHE A 155 -0.62 -6.10 1.27
C PHE A 155 -0.50 -4.71 1.87
N GLN A 156 0.52 -4.01 1.40
CA GLN A 156 0.74 -2.59 1.59
C GLN A 156 1.31 -2.02 0.30
N PHE A 157 0.75 -0.92 -0.19
CA PHE A 157 1.28 -0.18 -1.32
C PHE A 157 0.85 1.27 -1.26
N SER A 158 1.68 2.17 -1.80
CA SER A 158 1.31 3.54 -2.08
C SER A 158 0.89 3.67 -3.55
N TYR A 159 0.00 4.61 -3.86
CA TYR A 159 -0.31 4.95 -5.24
C TYR A 159 -0.58 6.45 -5.39
N GLN A 160 -0.13 6.99 -6.53
CA GLN A 160 -0.17 8.43 -6.79
C GLN A 160 -1.58 8.88 -7.16
N ARG A 161 -2.23 9.54 -6.20
CA ARG A 161 -3.50 10.25 -6.32
C ARG A 161 -3.48 11.41 -5.34
N ASP A 162 -4.12 12.50 -5.73
CA ASP A 162 -4.25 13.66 -4.85
C ASP A 162 -5.29 13.43 -3.74
N GLU A 163 -5.34 14.37 -2.79
CA GLU A 163 -6.27 14.36 -1.66
C GLU A 163 -7.74 14.32 -2.11
N GLU A 164 -8.07 14.93 -3.27
CA GLU A 164 -9.44 14.93 -3.81
C GLU A 164 -9.83 13.52 -4.27
N ASP A 165 -8.94 12.84 -5.01
CA ASP A 165 -9.13 11.45 -5.43
C ASP A 165 -9.19 10.49 -4.23
N PHE A 166 -8.39 10.73 -3.18
CA PHE A 166 -8.46 9.98 -1.91
C PHE A 166 -9.81 10.15 -1.22
N GLY A 167 -10.21 11.39 -0.94
CA GLY A 167 -11.49 11.67 -0.27
C GLY A 167 -12.68 11.19 -1.09
N ALA A 168 -12.53 11.17 -2.42
CA ALA A 168 -13.53 10.60 -3.29
C ALA A 168 -13.70 9.08 -3.13
N LEU A 169 -12.78 8.34 -2.50
CA LEU A 169 -12.93 6.90 -2.27
C LEU A 169 -14.03 6.55 -1.27
N GLU A 170 -14.38 7.45 -0.37
CA GLU A 170 -15.50 7.28 0.57
C GLU A 170 -16.81 6.98 -0.19
N ASP A 171 -17.71 6.20 0.41
CA ASP A 171 -19.00 5.78 -0.20
C ASP A 171 -18.85 4.95 -1.49
N ARG A 172 -17.66 4.38 -1.73
CA ARG A 172 -17.40 3.43 -2.82
C ARG A 172 -17.31 2.00 -2.32
N ALA A 173 -17.14 1.05 -3.23
CA ALA A 173 -16.94 -0.35 -2.87
C ALA A 173 -15.55 -0.83 -3.31
N LEU A 174 -14.81 -1.44 -2.39
CA LEU A 174 -13.60 -2.19 -2.72
C LEU A 174 -13.99 -3.62 -3.11
N ILE A 175 -13.48 -4.11 -4.25
CA ILE A 175 -13.73 -5.47 -4.72
C ILE A 175 -12.41 -6.23 -4.88
N VAL A 176 -12.38 -7.42 -4.29
CA VAL A 176 -11.38 -8.45 -4.57
C VAL A 176 -11.93 -9.39 -5.63
N HIS A 177 -11.23 -9.52 -6.75
CA HIS A 177 -11.59 -10.42 -7.83
C HIS A 177 -11.07 -11.84 -7.59
N GLY A 178 -11.64 -12.82 -8.27
CA GLY A 178 -11.28 -14.24 -8.12
C GLY A 178 -10.11 -14.70 -8.97
N GLY A 179 -9.64 -13.86 -9.89
CA GLY A 179 -8.50 -14.13 -10.72
C GLY A 179 -7.59 -12.90 -10.84
N ARG A 180 -6.49 -13.12 -11.55
CA ARG A 180 -5.48 -12.11 -11.83
C ARG A 180 -6.03 -11.04 -12.77
N ASP A 181 -5.78 -9.79 -12.42
CA ASP A 181 -5.82 -8.66 -13.34
C ASP A 181 -4.60 -8.67 -14.30
N ASP A 182 -4.86 -8.66 -15.60
CA ASP A 182 -3.85 -8.64 -16.66
C ASP A 182 -3.31 -7.23 -17.00
N LEU A 183 -3.86 -6.19 -16.35
CA LEU A 183 -3.49 -4.78 -16.38
C LEU A 183 -3.72 -4.10 -17.73
N ARG A 184 -4.51 -4.69 -18.63
CA ARG A 184 -4.62 -4.23 -20.03
C ARG A 184 -6.00 -4.39 -20.63
N SER A 185 -6.63 -5.53 -20.38
CA SER A 185 -7.90 -5.89 -21.01
C SER A 185 -9.00 -4.95 -20.54
N GLN A 186 -9.78 -4.46 -21.49
CA GLN A 186 -10.85 -3.52 -21.19
C GLN A 186 -12.16 -4.27 -20.92
N PRO A 187 -13.01 -3.79 -19.99
CA PRO A 187 -12.83 -2.58 -19.18
C PRO A 187 -12.21 -2.83 -17.80
N SER A 188 -11.76 -4.05 -17.47
CA SER A 188 -11.53 -4.47 -16.08
C SER A 188 -10.45 -5.54 -15.90
N GLY A 189 -9.46 -5.57 -16.80
CA GLY A 189 -8.27 -6.40 -16.63
C GLY A 189 -8.46 -7.90 -16.72
N ASP A 190 -9.63 -8.37 -17.20
CA ASP A 190 -10.01 -9.80 -17.22
C ASP A 190 -9.84 -10.54 -15.86
N ALA A 191 -9.94 -9.81 -14.74
CA ALA A 191 -9.75 -10.34 -13.38
C ALA A 191 -10.82 -11.37 -12.93
N GLY A 192 -11.86 -11.57 -13.73
CA GLY A 192 -12.89 -12.58 -13.48
C GLY A 192 -13.92 -12.17 -12.44
N ALA A 193 -14.50 -13.16 -11.75
CA ALA A 193 -15.63 -12.97 -10.85
C ALA A 193 -15.27 -12.07 -9.65
N ARG A 194 -16.21 -11.27 -9.17
CA ARG A 194 -16.10 -10.52 -7.91
C ARG A 194 -16.22 -11.53 -6.78
N LYS A 195 -15.19 -11.64 -5.93
CA LYS A 195 -15.13 -12.64 -4.85
C LYS A 195 -15.46 -12.06 -3.51
N ALA A 196 -14.89 -10.91 -3.20
CA ALA A 196 -15.18 -10.21 -1.96
C ALA A 196 -15.49 -8.74 -2.25
N CYS A 197 -16.26 -8.13 -1.37
CA CYS A 197 -16.67 -6.75 -1.47
C CYS A 197 -16.83 -6.14 -0.08
N GLY A 198 -16.46 -4.87 0.05
CA GLY A 198 -16.75 -4.05 1.23
C GLY A 198 -16.98 -2.61 0.81
N MET A 199 -17.72 -1.86 1.63
CA MET A 199 -17.90 -0.41 1.41
C MET A 199 -16.76 0.35 2.08
N VAL A 200 -16.24 1.37 1.40
CA VAL A 200 -15.25 2.30 1.94
C VAL A 200 -15.99 3.33 2.78
N THR A 201 -15.61 3.42 4.05
CA THR A 201 -16.32 4.17 5.08
C THR A 201 -15.35 4.67 6.16
N ASP A 202 -15.84 5.46 7.10
CA ASP A 202 -15.11 5.81 8.31
C ASP A 202 -14.71 4.56 9.12
N PRO A 203 -13.53 4.54 9.77
CA PRO A 203 -13.07 3.40 10.55
C PRO A 203 -14.00 3.02 11.69
N GLY A 204 -14.72 3.98 12.27
CA GLY A 204 -15.71 3.72 13.32
C GLY A 204 -16.92 2.87 12.88
N ASP A 205 -17.08 2.63 11.57
CA ASP A 205 -18.09 1.72 11.01
C ASP A 205 -17.53 0.32 10.64
N VAL A 206 -16.24 0.07 10.88
CA VAL A 206 -15.58 -1.22 10.70
C VAL A 206 -15.34 -1.87 12.06
N ASP A 207 -15.34 -3.21 12.13
CA ASP A 207 -15.04 -3.93 13.37
C ASP A 207 -13.58 -3.69 13.81
N ASP A 208 -13.38 -2.94 14.90
CA ASP A 208 -12.08 -2.64 15.51
C ASP A 208 -11.21 -3.90 15.68
N ALA A 209 -11.82 -5.05 16.00
CA ALA A 209 -11.06 -6.28 16.18
C ALA A 209 -10.42 -6.78 14.88
N MET A 210 -11.02 -6.49 13.72
CA MET A 210 -10.40 -6.84 12.44
C MET A 210 -9.23 -5.91 12.12
N LEU A 211 -9.33 -4.63 12.48
CA LEU A 211 -8.24 -3.66 12.31
C LEU A 211 -7.05 -4.01 13.22
N ASP A 212 -7.32 -4.30 14.50
CA ASP A 212 -6.32 -4.75 15.47
C ASP A 212 -5.64 -6.06 15.01
N ASP A 213 -6.44 -7.06 14.60
CA ASP A 213 -5.91 -8.34 14.10
C ASP A 213 -5.05 -8.16 12.83
N MET A 214 -5.37 -7.17 11.97
CA MET A 214 -4.55 -6.85 10.81
C MET A 214 -3.22 -6.23 11.22
N ASP A 215 -3.22 -5.31 12.19
CA ASP A 215 -2.01 -4.61 12.65
C ASP A 215 -1.04 -5.55 13.37
N ASP A 216 -1.55 -6.56 14.10
CA ASP A 216 -0.73 -7.61 14.71
C ASP A 216 -0.04 -8.54 13.68
N ASP A 217 -0.55 -8.57 12.44
CA ASP A 217 -0.16 -9.51 11.38
C ASP A 217 0.64 -8.87 10.23
N MET A 218 0.85 -7.54 10.26
CA MET A 218 1.67 -6.75 9.33
C MET A 218 3.14 -6.72 9.74
#